data_AF-A0A6M5YT21-F1
#
_entry.id   AF-A0A6M5YT21-F1
#
_cell.length_a   1.000
_cell.length_b   1.000
_cell.length_c   1.000
_cell.angle_alpha   90.00
_cell.angle_beta   90.00
_cell.angle_gamma   90.00
#
_symmetry.space_group_name_H-M   'P 1'
#
loop_
_entity.id
_entity.type
_entity.pdbx_description
1 polymer ?
#
loop_
_entity_poly.entity_id
_entity_poly.type
_entity_poly.pdbx_seq_one_letter_code
_entity_poly.pdbx_strand_id
1 'polypeptide(L)'
;MAIQFRCPGCDRRLSIASRKAGTRTACPNCQSPVTVPGTPVDAPLTRSRPGRFLPGAVLVVGVLLLAVGAGLALRFARAPAAVPVGEQAKADSPTVPAPVPLPFPPQQPVRPQLPAGSGQNDPPPAQPPDQPQTQPVPNDVPQAPPQPQVPAPQPVQPAPVAPPQVVVKPPPQPVLDRFGNPVGQDVGLGQDGEFKGQRLVFWSGFENAGRVFFAPTNPLWKALEAKGFVVRREFGPFRPQWLKDADQLWVLSTGRIDLPAGVTPDLLVEALGLLPAEAVPSGFTLAEYQFIVRATLDVAFGPAHPLDEKAYKAIEAFVKAGKGVCLLADDEPFTKEADELARRLFGARVSGNYIADKVATVRGRGLTPEAVRKFGGQFEVDDHPLLTGVNFLFEGITVSNVSKSEKLDVALRASDGQALVAVSNVQGQRVVIDCGFTRYCHGPQPQVSYIQKTAGSVRLGQNIAAYLAGKGAPGKP
;
A
#
# COMPACT_ATOMS: atom_id res chain seq x y z
N MET A 1 28.05 8.10 5.66
CA MET A 1 27.53 9.15 4.77
C MET A 1 27.47 10.48 5.54
N ALA A 2 27.10 11.59 4.91
CA ALA A 2 26.90 12.88 5.60
C ALA A 2 25.42 13.31 5.48
N ILE A 3 24.85 13.77 6.57
CA ILE A 3 23.49 14.30 6.67
C ILE A 3 23.56 15.79 6.35
N GLN A 4 22.75 16.24 5.40
CA GLN A 4 22.70 17.63 4.97
C GLN A 4 21.38 18.28 5.39
N PHE A 5 21.47 19.40 6.11
CA PHE A 5 20.29 20.16 6.58
C PHE A 5 20.65 21.65 6.75
N ARG A 6 19.66 22.51 6.90
CA ARG A 6 19.88 23.96 7.13
C ARG A 6 19.86 24.30 8.61
N CYS A 7 20.78 25.15 9.06
CA CYS A 7 20.82 25.63 10.43
C CYS A 7 19.65 26.58 10.72
N PRO A 8 18.77 26.32 11.72
CA PRO A 8 17.64 27.19 12.03
C PRO A 8 18.05 28.61 12.47
N GLY A 9 19.27 28.79 13.02
CA GLY A 9 19.75 30.10 13.46
C GLY A 9 20.29 31.02 12.36
N CYS A 10 20.79 30.49 11.23
CA CYS A 10 21.44 31.32 10.20
C CYS A 10 21.23 30.84 8.76
N ASP A 11 20.36 29.84 8.57
CA ASP A 11 19.96 29.23 7.31
C ASP A 11 21.09 28.61 6.43
N ARG A 12 22.33 28.57 6.91
CA ARG A 12 23.44 27.91 6.19
C ARG A 12 23.24 26.40 6.15
N ARG A 13 23.57 25.81 5.00
CA ARG A 13 23.61 24.35 4.80
C ARG A 13 24.78 23.76 5.59
N LEU A 14 24.48 22.79 6.45
CA LEU A 14 25.44 22.01 7.22
C LEU A 14 25.55 20.61 6.62
N SER A 15 26.75 20.04 6.67
CA SER A 15 27.03 18.66 6.30
C SER A 15 27.71 17.98 7.49
N ILE A 16 27.02 17.04 8.12
CA ILE A 16 27.48 16.42 9.38
C ILE A 16 27.52 14.90 9.20
N ALA A 17 28.56 14.24 9.72
CA ALA A 17 28.71 12.79 9.62
C ALA A 17 27.49 12.04 10.20
N SER A 18 27.02 10.99 9.52
CA SER A 18 25.83 10.20 9.92
C SER A 18 25.84 9.73 11.38
N ARG A 19 27.03 9.46 11.95
CA ARG A 19 27.18 9.04 13.36
C ARG A 19 26.71 10.08 14.39
N LYS A 20 26.45 11.31 13.97
CA LYS A 20 25.92 12.39 14.82
C LYS A 20 24.41 12.58 14.68
N ALA A 21 23.71 11.75 13.90
CA ALA A 21 22.25 11.77 13.80
C ALA A 21 21.59 11.79 15.19
N GLY A 22 20.61 12.67 15.40
CA GLY A 22 19.91 12.82 16.68
C GLY A 22 20.67 13.56 17.79
N THR A 23 21.96 13.89 17.59
CA THR A 23 22.76 14.63 18.59
C THR A 23 22.61 16.15 18.44
N ARG A 24 22.83 16.89 19.53
CA ARG A 24 22.96 18.35 19.51
C ARG A 24 24.41 18.75 19.25
N THR A 25 24.61 19.74 18.38
CA THR A 25 25.92 20.30 18.05
C THR A 25 25.80 21.81 17.84
N ALA A 26 26.88 22.56 17.99
CA ALA A 26 26.89 23.98 17.63
C ALA A 26 27.03 24.15 16.11
N CYS A 27 26.30 25.10 15.53
CA CYS A 27 26.51 25.52 14.14
C CYS A 27 27.88 26.20 14.02
N PRO A 28 28.78 25.76 13.11
CA PRO A 28 30.10 26.36 12.95
C PRO A 28 30.05 27.82 12.45
N ASN A 29 28.90 28.27 11.93
CA ASN A 29 28.75 29.63 11.43
C ASN A 29 28.22 30.62 12.49
N CYS A 30 27.14 30.27 13.19
CA CYS A 30 26.46 31.19 14.10
C CYS A 30 26.49 30.73 15.56
N GLN A 31 27.18 29.64 15.88
CA GLN A 31 27.29 29.02 17.21
C GLN A 31 25.93 28.59 17.83
N SER A 32 24.81 28.77 17.13
CA SER A 32 23.50 28.35 17.61
C SER A 32 23.46 26.83 17.77
N PRO A 33 22.85 26.30 18.85
CA PRO A 33 22.68 24.86 19.03
C PRO A 33 21.72 24.32 17.97
N VAL A 34 22.15 23.31 17.23
CA VAL A 34 21.36 22.63 16.20
C VAL A 34 21.26 21.14 16.53
N THR A 35 20.09 20.55 16.30
CA THR A 35 19.89 19.10 16.41
C THR A 35 20.10 18.50 15.04
N VAL A 36 21.03 17.56 14.91
CA VAL A 36 21.26 16.84 13.66
C VAL A 36 20.06 15.93 13.40
N PRO A 37 19.38 16.01 12.25
CA PRO A 37 18.26 15.14 11.94
C PRO A 37 18.64 13.66 12.12
N GLY A 38 17.80 12.91 12.82
CA GLY A 38 17.94 11.46 12.92
C GLY A 38 17.84 10.82 11.53
N THR A 39 18.65 9.81 11.25
CA THR A 39 18.22 8.82 10.25
C THR A 39 17.09 8.04 10.90
N PRO A 40 15.96 7.79 10.20
CA PRO A 40 14.88 6.98 10.75
C PRO A 40 15.36 5.54 10.87
N VAL A 41 16.06 5.23 11.96
CA VAL A 41 16.48 3.88 12.34
C VAL A 41 16.15 3.71 13.81
N ASP A 42 15.12 2.90 14.05
CA ASP A 42 14.79 2.24 15.32
C ASP A 42 14.92 3.10 16.58
N ALA A 43 14.02 4.07 16.75
CA ALA A 43 13.71 4.53 18.10
C ALA A 43 13.09 3.35 18.87
N PRO A 44 13.60 3.00 20.06
CA PRO A 44 12.88 2.10 20.95
C PRO A 44 11.51 2.72 21.19
N LEU A 45 10.45 1.91 21.04
CA LEU A 45 9.08 2.29 21.39
C LEU A 45 9.05 2.65 22.88
N THR A 46 9.42 3.89 23.19
CA THR A 46 9.08 4.52 24.45
C THR A 46 7.57 4.55 24.46
N ARG A 47 7.03 3.80 25.41
CA ARG A 47 5.61 3.63 25.70
C ARG A 47 5.02 5.02 25.95
N SER A 48 4.68 5.73 24.89
CA SER A 48 3.93 6.96 24.95
C SER A 48 2.57 6.59 25.54
N ARG A 49 2.24 7.22 26.65
CA ARG A 49 0.88 7.25 27.20
C ARG A 49 -0.09 7.52 26.04
N PRO A 50 -1.28 6.91 26.04
CA PRO A 50 -2.28 7.13 25.00
C PRO A 50 -2.74 8.59 25.04
N GLY A 51 -1.99 9.45 24.36
CA GLY A 51 -2.47 10.73 23.90
C GLY A 51 -3.61 10.42 22.94
N ARG A 52 -4.76 11.05 23.17
CA ARG A 52 -5.95 10.98 22.34
C ARG A 52 -5.61 11.43 20.91
N PHE A 53 -5.05 10.53 20.11
CA PHE A 53 -5.02 10.65 18.66
C PHE A 53 -6.42 10.27 18.19
N LEU A 54 -7.16 11.24 17.63
CA LEU A 54 -8.37 10.91 16.89
C LEU A 54 -7.96 10.08 15.65
N PRO A 55 -8.59 8.93 15.40
CA PRO A 55 -8.29 8.08 14.25
C PRO A 55 -8.63 8.82 12.93
N GLY A 56 -7.71 8.73 11.96
CA GLY A 56 -7.73 9.48 10.69
C GLY A 56 -8.92 9.25 9.76
N ALA A 57 -9.76 8.23 10.01
CA ALA A 57 -11.07 8.11 9.37
C ALA A 57 -11.95 9.36 9.64
N VAL A 58 -11.68 10.07 10.74
CA VAL A 58 -12.31 11.35 11.09
C VAL A 58 -11.71 12.55 10.34
N LEU A 59 -10.71 12.41 9.47
CA LEU A 59 -10.16 13.59 8.79
C LEU A 59 -10.80 13.81 7.41
N VAL A 60 -11.04 12.80 6.59
CA VAL A 60 -11.84 13.00 5.37
C VAL A 60 -13.33 12.98 5.70
N VAL A 61 -13.81 11.98 6.44
CA VAL A 61 -15.21 11.98 6.90
C VAL A 61 -15.43 13.10 7.90
N GLY A 62 -14.51 13.43 8.81
CA GLY A 62 -14.73 14.55 9.74
C GLY A 62 -14.45 15.94 9.17
N VAL A 63 -13.62 16.13 8.13
CA VAL A 63 -13.61 17.40 7.36
C VAL A 63 -14.89 17.50 6.52
N LEU A 64 -15.37 16.41 5.92
CA LEU A 64 -16.68 16.36 5.27
C LEU A 64 -17.82 16.63 6.26
N LEU A 65 -17.80 16.04 7.46
CA LEU A 65 -18.83 16.24 8.50
C LEU A 65 -18.72 17.62 9.14
N LEU A 66 -17.52 18.20 9.25
CA LEU A 66 -17.32 19.59 9.67
C LEU A 66 -17.82 20.56 8.60
N ALA A 67 -17.60 20.27 7.32
CA ALA A 67 -18.13 21.04 6.20
C ALA A 67 -19.65 20.91 6.07
N VAL A 68 -20.21 19.70 6.23
CA VAL A 68 -21.66 19.43 6.32
C VAL A 68 -22.25 20.16 7.54
N GLY A 69 -21.61 20.08 8.70
CA GLY A 69 -22.04 20.73 9.93
C GLY A 69 -22.04 22.26 9.82
N ALA A 70 -20.98 22.84 9.25
CA ALA A 70 -20.89 24.27 8.98
C ALA A 70 -21.88 24.71 7.90
N GLY A 71 -22.07 23.93 6.84
CA GLY A 71 -23.04 24.18 5.77
C GLY A 71 -24.48 24.12 6.25
N LEU A 72 -24.83 23.13 7.08
CA LEU A 72 -26.14 23.03 7.74
C LEU A 72 -26.37 24.19 8.72
N ALA A 73 -25.38 24.52 9.56
CA ALA A 73 -25.46 25.65 10.47
C ALA A 73 -25.67 26.98 9.72
N LEU A 74 -24.98 27.19 8.60
CA LEU A 74 -25.18 28.34 7.72
C LEU A 74 -26.55 28.36 7.03
N ARG A 75 -27.09 27.19 6.66
CA ARG A 75 -28.45 27.06 6.09
C ARG A 75 -29.53 27.40 7.11
N PHE A 76 -29.39 26.94 8.36
CA PHE A 76 -30.33 27.29 9.44
C PHE A 76 -30.18 28.75 9.89
N ALA A 77 -28.97 29.32 9.85
CA ALA A 77 -28.75 30.73 10.13
C ALA A 77 -29.27 31.68 9.02
N ARG A 78 -29.44 31.17 7.79
CA ARG A 78 -29.97 31.93 6.64
C ARG A 78 -31.42 31.59 6.28
N ALA A 79 -32.05 30.67 7.01
CA ALA A 79 -33.48 30.44 6.85
C ALA A 79 -34.21 31.75 7.22
N PRO A 80 -35.02 32.34 6.32
CA PRO A 80 -35.82 33.51 6.67
C PRO A 80 -36.68 33.14 7.86
N ALA A 81 -36.70 33.99 8.88
CA ALA A 81 -37.53 33.81 10.06
C ALA A 81 -38.93 33.43 9.60
N ALA A 82 -39.38 32.25 10.01
CA ALA A 82 -40.71 31.77 9.69
C ALA A 82 -41.70 32.86 10.10
N VAL A 83 -42.43 33.38 9.12
CA VAL A 83 -43.55 34.28 9.35
C VAL A 83 -44.47 33.60 10.37
N PRO A 84 -44.85 34.25 11.48
CA PRO A 84 -45.72 33.65 12.47
C PRO A 84 -47.02 33.24 11.78
N VAL A 85 -47.24 31.94 11.69
CA VAL A 85 -48.48 31.36 11.17
C VAL A 85 -49.56 31.69 12.19
N GLY A 86 -50.48 32.56 11.77
CA GLY A 86 -51.67 32.91 12.50
C GLY A 86 -52.52 31.68 12.81
N GLU A 87 -53.08 31.74 14.00
CA GLU A 87 -54.10 30.89 14.59
C GLU A 87 -55.19 30.48 13.59
N GLN A 88 -55.18 29.22 13.14
CA GLN A 88 -56.27 28.62 12.38
C GLN A 88 -56.65 27.26 12.96
N ALA A 89 -57.84 27.27 13.58
CA ALA A 89 -58.86 26.25 13.64
C ALA A 89 -58.44 24.78 13.91
N LYS A 90 -58.80 24.34 15.12
CA LYS A 90 -59.17 22.96 15.48
C LYS A 90 -59.92 22.26 14.34
N ALA A 91 -59.32 21.18 13.83
CA ALA A 91 -60.02 20.12 13.10
C ALA A 91 -59.46 18.77 13.55
N ASP A 92 -60.37 17.82 13.73
CA ASP A 92 -60.20 16.56 14.43
C ASP A 92 -59.10 15.66 13.85
N SER A 93 -58.23 15.16 14.72
CA SER A 93 -57.30 14.07 14.40
C SER A 93 -57.99 12.72 14.63
N PRO A 94 -57.88 11.75 13.70
CA PRO A 94 -58.35 10.39 13.94
C PRO A 94 -57.44 9.68 14.94
N THR A 95 -58.06 9.07 15.94
CA THR A 95 -57.45 8.24 16.98
C THR A 95 -56.73 7.04 16.36
N VAL A 96 -55.40 7.04 16.41
CA VAL A 96 -54.58 5.85 16.12
C VAL A 96 -54.55 4.99 17.40
N PRO A 97 -54.92 3.70 17.35
CA PRO A 97 -54.87 2.83 18.52
C PRO A 97 -53.42 2.55 18.92
N ALA A 98 -53.18 2.54 20.25
CA ALA A 98 -51.90 2.28 20.86
C ALA A 98 -51.33 0.90 20.48
N PRO A 99 -50.01 0.76 20.29
CA PRO A 99 -49.39 -0.53 20.05
C PRO A 99 -49.47 -1.43 21.29
N VAL A 100 -49.89 -2.67 21.07
CA VAL A 100 -49.91 -3.76 22.04
C VAL A 100 -48.46 -4.09 22.46
N PRO A 101 -48.15 -4.24 23.76
CA PRO A 101 -46.82 -4.64 24.20
C PRO A 101 -46.53 -6.09 23.77
N LEU A 102 -45.40 -6.30 23.10
CA LEU A 102 -44.90 -7.64 22.82
C LEU A 102 -44.39 -8.31 24.11
N PRO A 103 -44.65 -9.62 24.31
CA PRO A 103 -44.13 -10.36 25.46
C PRO A 103 -42.61 -10.50 25.39
N PHE A 104 -41.96 -10.27 26.54
CA PHE A 104 -40.53 -10.46 26.73
C PHE A 104 -40.10 -11.91 26.41
N PRO A 105 -38.95 -12.12 25.73
CA PRO A 105 -38.40 -13.46 25.56
C PRO A 105 -37.96 -14.05 26.91
N PRO A 106 -38.05 -15.38 27.08
CA PRO A 106 -37.66 -16.05 28.32
C PRO A 106 -36.17 -15.86 28.61
N GLN A 107 -35.88 -15.52 29.86
CA GLN A 107 -34.53 -15.40 30.39
C GLN A 107 -33.79 -16.73 30.23
N GLN A 108 -32.60 -16.67 29.61
CA GLN A 108 -31.71 -17.82 29.54
C GLN A 108 -31.21 -18.20 30.94
N PRO A 109 -31.09 -19.50 31.26
CA PRO A 109 -30.59 -19.96 32.54
C PRO A 109 -29.12 -19.56 32.73
N VAL A 110 -28.86 -18.93 33.87
CA VAL A 110 -27.53 -18.58 34.39
C VAL A 110 -26.69 -19.85 34.48
N ARG A 111 -25.57 -19.89 33.75
CA ARG A 111 -24.56 -20.94 33.86
C ARG A 111 -23.85 -20.84 35.22
N PRO A 112 -23.67 -21.95 35.96
CA PRO A 112 -22.89 -21.95 37.19
C PRO A 112 -21.43 -21.55 36.93
N GLN A 113 -20.92 -20.61 37.72
CA GLN A 113 -19.49 -20.29 37.78
C GLN A 113 -18.76 -21.46 38.46
N LEU A 114 -17.75 -22.00 37.77
CA LEU A 114 -16.78 -22.95 38.34
C LEU A 114 -15.79 -22.22 39.25
N PRO A 115 -15.34 -22.85 40.34
CA PRO A 115 -14.45 -22.23 41.31
C PRO A 115 -13.03 -22.04 40.75
N ALA A 116 -12.42 -20.92 41.14
CA ALA A 116 -11.03 -20.59 40.87
C ALA A 116 -10.10 -21.58 41.59
N GLY A 117 -9.41 -22.41 40.80
CA GLY A 117 -8.30 -23.23 41.27
C GLY A 117 -7.03 -22.39 41.33
N SER A 118 -6.58 -22.11 42.56
CA SER A 118 -5.26 -21.62 42.90
C SER A 118 -4.20 -22.69 42.64
N GLY A 119 -3.23 -22.38 41.78
CA GLY A 119 -2.05 -23.22 41.53
C GLY A 119 -0.88 -22.35 41.09
N GLN A 120 -0.18 -21.77 42.07
CA GLN A 120 1.16 -21.22 41.89
C GLN A 120 2.12 -22.38 41.58
N ASN A 121 2.77 -22.34 40.43
CA ASN A 121 3.99 -23.09 40.16
C ASN A 121 4.99 -22.07 39.61
N ASP A 122 5.83 -21.55 40.51
CA ASP A 122 7.00 -20.76 40.14
C ASP A 122 8.05 -21.68 39.48
N PRO A 123 8.64 -21.31 38.33
CA PRO A 123 9.78 -22.01 37.77
C PRO A 123 11.06 -21.73 38.57
N PRO A 124 11.99 -22.70 38.66
CA PRO A 124 13.24 -22.52 39.40
C PRO A 124 14.16 -21.50 38.72
N PRO A 125 15.03 -20.82 39.49
CA PRO A 125 15.91 -19.78 38.97
C PRO A 125 16.96 -20.35 38.02
N ALA A 126 17.12 -19.69 36.88
CA ALA A 126 18.16 -19.98 35.89
C ALA A 126 19.55 -19.70 36.47
N GLN A 127 20.46 -20.66 36.30
CA GLN A 127 21.87 -20.53 36.60
C GLN A 127 22.54 -19.50 35.66
N PRO A 128 23.55 -18.75 36.13
CA PRO A 128 24.31 -17.84 35.29
C PRO A 128 25.17 -18.60 34.27
N PRO A 129 25.36 -18.07 33.05
CA PRO A 129 26.20 -18.71 32.04
C PRO A 129 27.68 -18.64 32.42
N ASP A 130 28.34 -19.78 32.27
CA ASP A 130 29.77 -19.96 32.44
C ASP A 130 30.59 -19.01 31.55
N GLN A 131 31.62 -18.43 32.15
CA GLN A 131 32.62 -17.61 31.48
C GLN A 131 33.42 -18.46 30.47
N PRO A 132 33.67 -17.96 29.24
CA PRO A 132 34.57 -18.64 28.32
C PRO A 132 36.00 -18.62 28.86
N GLN A 133 36.57 -19.80 29.07
CA GLN A 133 38.00 -19.97 29.32
C GLN A 133 38.79 -19.51 28.09
N THR A 134 39.63 -18.49 28.30
CA THR A 134 40.67 -18.06 27.35
C THR A 134 41.69 -19.17 27.14
N GLN A 135 41.72 -19.73 25.94
CA GLN A 135 42.82 -20.57 25.48
C GLN A 135 44.05 -19.69 25.11
N PRO A 136 45.29 -20.16 25.33
CA PRO A 136 46.48 -19.45 24.89
C PRO A 136 46.59 -19.48 23.36
N VAL A 137 46.80 -18.31 22.76
CA VAL A 137 47.11 -18.13 21.33
C VAL A 137 48.53 -18.64 21.07
N PRO A 138 48.76 -19.54 20.09
CA PRO A 138 50.10 -19.87 19.63
C PRO A 138 50.76 -18.67 18.95
N ASN A 139 51.98 -18.33 19.39
CA ASN A 139 52.85 -17.37 18.71
C ASN A 139 53.41 -18.01 17.42
N ASP A 140 52.67 -17.91 16.32
CA ASP A 140 53.22 -18.13 14.98
C ASP A 140 53.68 -16.79 14.41
N VAL A 141 55.00 -16.61 14.35
CA VAL A 141 55.67 -15.51 13.66
C VAL A 141 55.45 -15.70 12.15
N PRO A 142 54.83 -14.74 11.44
CA PRO A 142 54.70 -14.83 9.99
C PRO A 142 56.08 -14.71 9.33
N GLN A 143 56.52 -15.77 8.65
CA GLN A 143 57.65 -15.68 7.74
C GLN A 143 57.32 -14.68 6.62
N ALA A 144 58.25 -13.77 6.37
CA ALA A 144 58.16 -12.78 5.30
C ALA A 144 57.96 -13.48 3.95
N PRO A 145 57.01 -13.02 3.11
CA PRO A 145 56.82 -13.58 1.78
C PRO A 145 58.09 -13.38 0.94
N PRO A 146 58.50 -14.36 0.13
CA PRO A 146 59.65 -14.25 -0.74
C PRO A 146 59.48 -13.07 -1.71
N GLN A 147 60.55 -12.28 -1.84
CA GLN A 147 60.60 -11.15 -2.77
C GLN A 147 60.31 -11.63 -4.20
N PRO A 148 59.42 -10.94 -4.95
CA PRO A 148 59.19 -11.25 -6.36
C PRO A 148 60.48 -11.11 -7.15
N GLN A 149 60.91 -12.19 -7.80
CA GLN A 149 61.98 -12.14 -8.78
C GLN A 149 61.53 -11.25 -9.95
N VAL A 150 62.30 -10.18 -10.19
CA VAL A 150 62.12 -9.30 -11.35
C VAL A 150 62.41 -10.11 -12.62
N PRO A 151 61.42 -10.32 -13.50
CA PRO A 151 61.64 -11.04 -14.75
C PRO A 151 62.61 -10.23 -15.65
N ALA A 152 63.52 -10.94 -16.31
CA ALA A 152 64.41 -10.35 -17.30
C ALA A 152 63.62 -9.61 -18.40
N PRO A 153 64.13 -8.48 -18.94
CA PRO A 153 63.44 -7.71 -19.96
C PRO A 153 63.20 -8.57 -21.20
N GLN A 154 61.93 -8.84 -21.52
CA GLN A 154 61.57 -9.49 -22.78
C GLN A 154 61.79 -8.52 -23.94
N PRO A 155 62.24 -9.00 -25.11
CA PRO A 155 62.38 -8.19 -26.31
C PRO A 155 61.04 -7.53 -26.66
N VAL A 156 61.06 -6.22 -26.86
CA VAL A 156 59.88 -5.41 -27.22
C VAL A 156 59.35 -5.90 -28.57
N GLN A 157 58.28 -6.71 -28.53
CA GLN A 157 57.53 -7.04 -29.74
C GLN A 157 56.80 -5.76 -30.21
N PRO A 158 56.84 -5.43 -31.51
CA PRO A 158 56.11 -4.29 -32.05
C PRO A 158 54.62 -4.45 -31.75
N ALA A 159 54.03 -3.41 -31.15
CA ALA A 159 52.65 -3.43 -30.73
C ALA A 159 51.74 -3.81 -31.91
N PRO A 160 50.89 -4.85 -31.79
CA PRO A 160 49.96 -5.20 -32.84
C PRO A 160 49.06 -4.00 -33.12
N VAL A 161 48.95 -3.65 -34.40
CA VAL A 161 48.09 -2.57 -34.89
C VAL A 161 46.68 -2.80 -34.32
N ALA A 162 46.22 -1.87 -33.48
CA ALA A 162 44.93 -2.00 -32.81
C ALA A 162 43.84 -2.19 -33.89
N PRO A 163 43.02 -3.25 -33.82
CA PRO A 163 41.95 -3.45 -34.78
C PRO A 163 41.05 -2.20 -34.81
N PRO A 164 40.58 -1.79 -35.99
CA PRO A 164 39.72 -0.63 -36.13
C PRO A 164 38.56 -0.75 -35.14
N GLN A 165 38.41 0.25 -34.27
CA GLN A 165 37.35 0.28 -33.28
C GLN A 165 36.02 0.16 -34.03
N VAL A 166 35.35 -0.97 -33.85
CA VAL A 166 34.00 -1.16 -34.35
C VAL A 166 33.15 -0.10 -33.65
N VAL A 167 32.69 0.89 -34.42
CA VAL A 167 31.76 1.90 -33.93
C VAL A 167 30.45 1.17 -33.61
N VAL A 168 30.33 0.70 -32.37
CA VAL A 168 29.09 0.08 -31.88
C VAL A 168 28.06 1.18 -31.85
N LYS A 169 27.14 1.16 -32.82
CA LYS A 169 25.99 2.07 -32.84
C LYS A 169 25.28 1.95 -31.47
N PRO A 170 25.02 3.07 -30.78
CA PRO A 170 24.31 3.01 -29.50
C PRO A 170 23.02 2.22 -29.67
N PRO A 171 22.64 1.38 -28.69
CA PRO A 171 21.37 0.69 -28.75
C PRO A 171 20.23 1.69 -28.95
N PRO A 172 19.20 1.35 -29.74
CA PRO A 172 18.07 2.24 -29.96
C PRO A 172 17.46 2.62 -28.61
N GLN A 173 17.15 3.90 -28.44
CA GLN A 173 16.50 4.37 -27.22
C GLN A 173 15.12 3.72 -27.09
N PRO A 174 14.74 3.26 -25.87
CA PRO A 174 13.44 2.63 -25.67
C PRO A 174 12.33 3.64 -25.95
N VAL A 175 11.25 3.17 -26.58
CA VAL A 175 10.01 3.95 -26.71
C VAL A 175 9.39 4.08 -25.32
N LEU A 176 9.07 5.31 -24.93
CA LEU A 176 8.45 5.61 -23.64
C LEU A 176 6.98 5.96 -23.80
N ASP A 177 6.16 5.61 -22.82
CA ASP A 177 4.78 6.10 -22.72
C ASP A 177 4.73 7.57 -22.28
N ARG A 178 3.52 8.11 -22.16
CA ARG A 178 3.30 9.50 -21.71
C ARG A 178 3.79 9.79 -20.29
N PHE A 179 4.06 8.75 -19.50
CA PHE A 179 4.55 8.83 -18.13
C PHE A 179 6.04 8.49 -18.02
N GLY A 180 6.74 8.27 -19.13
CA GLY A 180 8.18 7.99 -19.14
C GLY A 180 8.53 6.53 -18.84
N ASN A 181 7.56 5.60 -18.88
CA ASN A 181 7.82 4.17 -18.72
C ASN A 181 8.11 3.51 -20.08
N PRO A 182 9.06 2.54 -20.15
CA PRO A 182 9.32 1.79 -21.37
C PRO A 182 8.08 1.04 -21.87
N VAL A 183 7.87 1.08 -23.19
CA VAL A 183 6.80 0.37 -23.89
C VAL A 183 7.41 -0.76 -24.70
N GLY A 184 6.79 -1.93 -24.62
CA GLY A 184 7.22 -3.12 -25.35
C GLY A 184 6.73 -4.39 -24.69
N GLN A 185 6.81 -5.49 -25.44
CA GLN A 185 6.43 -6.81 -24.96
C GLN A 185 7.44 -7.36 -23.94
N ASP A 186 8.72 -7.04 -24.14
CA ASP A 186 9.85 -7.62 -23.41
C ASP A 186 10.40 -6.74 -22.26
N VAL A 187 9.75 -5.61 -21.98
CA VAL A 187 10.26 -4.67 -20.95
C VAL A 187 9.80 -5.02 -19.54
N GLY A 188 8.79 -5.89 -19.38
CA GLY A 188 8.26 -6.30 -18.07
C GLY A 188 8.88 -7.58 -17.53
N LEU A 189 8.48 -7.98 -16.32
CA LEU A 189 9.00 -9.18 -15.66
C LEU A 189 8.68 -10.50 -16.39
N GLY A 190 7.58 -10.51 -17.16
CA GLY A 190 7.21 -11.64 -18.02
C GLY A 190 6.94 -11.19 -19.46
N GLN A 191 7.10 -12.11 -20.39
CA GLN A 191 6.88 -11.91 -21.83
C GLN A 191 5.42 -12.17 -22.22
N ASP A 192 5.02 -11.68 -23.40
CA ASP A 192 3.68 -11.94 -23.93
C ASP A 192 3.50 -13.44 -24.22
N GLY A 193 2.34 -13.99 -23.85
CA GLY A 193 2.01 -15.41 -23.99
C GLY A 193 2.77 -16.38 -23.05
N GLU A 194 3.71 -15.90 -22.24
CA GLU A 194 4.55 -16.74 -21.38
C GLU A 194 3.76 -17.58 -20.37
N PHE A 195 2.63 -17.05 -19.89
CA PHE A 195 1.79 -17.71 -18.89
C PHE A 195 0.56 -18.37 -19.51
N LYS A 196 0.63 -18.75 -20.80
CA LYS A 196 -0.49 -19.34 -21.54
C LYS A 196 -1.14 -20.49 -20.75
N GLY A 197 -2.41 -20.30 -20.42
CA GLY A 197 -3.24 -21.30 -19.74
C GLY A 197 -3.24 -21.20 -18.22
N GLN A 198 -2.41 -20.34 -17.61
CA GLN A 198 -2.50 -20.07 -16.17
C GLN A 198 -3.78 -19.31 -15.85
N ARG A 199 -4.47 -19.74 -14.79
CA ARG A 199 -5.78 -19.22 -14.42
C ARG A 199 -5.67 -18.27 -13.24
N LEU A 200 -6.14 -17.04 -13.43
CA LEU A 200 -6.19 -16.02 -12.40
C LEU A 200 -7.66 -15.74 -12.06
N VAL A 201 -8.01 -15.83 -10.77
CA VAL A 201 -9.30 -15.40 -10.26
C VAL A 201 -9.12 -14.06 -9.56
N PHE A 202 -9.75 -13.01 -10.08
CA PHE A 202 -9.90 -11.72 -9.40
C PHE A 202 -11.25 -11.70 -8.69
N TRP A 203 -11.25 -11.47 -7.38
CA TRP A 203 -12.46 -11.48 -6.56
C TRP A 203 -12.57 -10.25 -5.66
N SER A 204 -13.80 -9.76 -5.48
CA SER A 204 -14.17 -8.85 -4.40
C SER A 204 -15.51 -9.22 -3.78
N GLY A 205 -15.66 -9.01 -2.48
CA GLY A 205 -16.95 -9.18 -1.79
C GLY A 205 -17.97 -8.08 -2.13
N PHE A 206 -17.56 -6.97 -2.76
CA PHE A 206 -18.46 -5.93 -3.24
C PHE A 206 -19.02 -6.28 -4.62
N GLU A 207 -20.33 -6.52 -4.72
CA GLU A 207 -20.98 -6.84 -6.00
C GLU A 207 -20.79 -5.74 -7.06
N ASN A 208 -20.86 -4.47 -6.63
CA ASN A 208 -20.78 -3.32 -7.54
C ASN A 208 -19.35 -2.97 -7.96
N ALA A 209 -18.31 -3.48 -7.30
CA ALA A 209 -16.92 -3.09 -7.59
C ALA A 209 -16.54 -3.41 -9.04
N GLY A 210 -17.03 -4.53 -9.58
CA GLY A 210 -16.80 -4.93 -10.98
C GLY A 210 -17.45 -4.02 -12.01
N ARG A 211 -18.51 -3.29 -11.65
CA ARG A 211 -19.13 -2.31 -12.54
C ARG A 211 -18.48 -0.93 -12.41
N VAL A 212 -18.07 -0.58 -11.19
CA VAL A 212 -17.67 0.79 -10.84
C VAL A 212 -16.18 1.03 -10.98
N PHE A 213 -15.35 0.10 -10.50
CA PHE A 213 -13.89 0.28 -10.43
C PHE A 213 -13.13 -0.77 -11.24
N PHE A 214 -13.77 -1.87 -11.60
CA PHE A 214 -13.09 -2.99 -12.27
C PHE A 214 -13.87 -3.45 -13.49
N ALA A 215 -14.36 -2.48 -14.26
CA ALA A 215 -15.21 -2.70 -15.43
C ALA A 215 -14.57 -3.70 -16.42
N PRO A 216 -15.38 -4.40 -17.25
CA PRO A 216 -14.85 -5.34 -18.22
C PRO A 216 -13.81 -4.77 -19.19
N THR A 217 -13.83 -3.44 -19.38
CA THR A 217 -12.90 -2.67 -20.22
C THR A 217 -11.64 -2.19 -19.50
N ASN A 218 -11.42 -2.57 -18.24
CA ASN A 218 -10.19 -2.20 -17.51
C ASN A 218 -8.95 -2.69 -18.29
N PRO A 219 -8.00 -1.80 -18.63
CA PRO A 219 -6.84 -2.16 -19.45
C PRO A 219 -5.94 -3.22 -18.79
N LEU A 220 -6.00 -3.38 -17.46
CA LEU A 220 -5.30 -4.45 -16.76
C LEU A 220 -5.70 -5.83 -17.27
N TRP A 221 -6.98 -6.07 -17.58
CA TRP A 221 -7.47 -7.37 -18.05
C TRP A 221 -6.80 -7.78 -19.35
N LYS A 222 -6.86 -6.89 -20.35
CA LYS A 222 -6.20 -7.11 -21.65
C LYS A 222 -4.70 -7.28 -21.48
N ALA A 223 -4.09 -6.53 -20.57
CA ALA A 223 -2.65 -6.61 -20.30
C ALA A 223 -2.24 -7.95 -19.66
N LEU A 224 -3.07 -8.53 -18.78
CA LEU A 224 -2.86 -9.86 -18.21
C LEU A 224 -3.11 -10.96 -19.25
N GLU A 225 -4.17 -10.85 -20.04
CA GLU A 225 -4.48 -11.78 -21.13
C GLU A 225 -3.37 -11.82 -22.20
N ALA A 226 -2.78 -10.66 -22.53
CA ALA A 226 -1.63 -10.59 -23.43
C ALA A 226 -0.41 -11.37 -22.89
N LYS A 227 -0.27 -11.48 -21.58
CA LYS A 227 0.76 -12.31 -20.92
C LYS A 227 0.39 -13.80 -20.89
N GLY A 228 -0.81 -14.18 -21.36
CA GLY A 228 -1.28 -15.56 -21.49
C GLY A 228 -2.21 -16.05 -20.37
N PHE A 229 -2.52 -15.19 -19.39
CA PHE A 229 -3.44 -15.55 -18.31
C PHE A 229 -4.89 -15.67 -18.80
N VAL A 230 -5.61 -16.64 -18.26
CA VAL A 230 -7.08 -16.71 -18.35
C VAL A 230 -7.64 -16.03 -17.10
N VAL A 231 -8.20 -14.83 -17.27
CA VAL A 231 -8.67 -13.98 -16.15
C VAL A 231 -10.17 -14.18 -15.92
N ARG A 232 -10.51 -14.75 -14.76
CA ARG A 232 -11.87 -14.84 -14.25
C ARG A 232 -12.10 -13.71 -13.25
N ARG A 233 -13.23 -13.00 -13.37
CA ARG A 233 -13.59 -11.86 -12.50
C ARG A 233 -14.89 -12.19 -11.79
N GLU A 234 -14.87 -12.17 -10.47
CA GLU A 234 -16.02 -12.55 -9.62
C GLU A 234 -16.27 -11.46 -8.57
N PHE A 235 -17.55 -11.14 -8.36
CA PHE A 235 -17.97 -10.10 -7.43
C PHE A 235 -19.13 -10.63 -6.59
N GLY A 236 -19.12 -10.37 -5.28
CA GLY A 236 -20.12 -10.86 -4.34
C GLY A 236 -19.66 -12.10 -3.56
N PRO A 237 -20.55 -13.07 -3.25
CA PRO A 237 -20.22 -14.22 -2.38
C PRO A 237 -19.03 -15.03 -2.89
N PHE A 238 -18.02 -15.20 -2.03
CA PHE A 238 -16.86 -16.03 -2.36
C PHE A 238 -17.20 -17.53 -2.42
N ARG A 239 -16.69 -18.23 -3.43
CA ARG A 239 -16.86 -19.69 -3.57
C ARG A 239 -15.50 -20.38 -3.55
N PRO A 240 -15.16 -21.13 -2.48
CA PRO A 240 -13.88 -21.85 -2.40
C PRO A 240 -13.61 -22.82 -3.56
N GLN A 241 -14.64 -23.26 -4.28
CA GLN A 241 -14.52 -24.11 -5.46
C GLN A 241 -13.72 -23.46 -6.59
N TRP A 242 -13.70 -22.12 -6.67
CA TRP A 242 -12.88 -21.39 -7.65
C TRP A 242 -11.38 -21.62 -7.46
N LEU A 243 -10.94 -22.03 -6.26
CA LEU A 243 -9.53 -22.28 -5.98
C LEU A 243 -9.03 -23.62 -6.52
N LYS A 244 -9.92 -24.53 -6.92
CA LYS A 244 -9.53 -25.87 -7.38
C LYS A 244 -8.76 -25.83 -8.70
N ASP A 245 -9.13 -24.90 -9.58
CA ASP A 245 -8.54 -24.76 -10.91
C ASP A 245 -7.81 -23.43 -11.09
N ALA A 246 -7.74 -22.59 -10.05
CA ALA A 246 -6.95 -21.37 -10.08
C ALA A 246 -5.45 -21.65 -9.89
N ASP A 247 -4.61 -20.87 -10.54
CA ASP A 247 -3.18 -20.75 -10.26
C ASP A 247 -2.88 -19.54 -9.37
N GLN A 248 -3.72 -18.51 -9.50
CA GLN A 248 -3.63 -17.29 -8.72
C GLN A 248 -5.01 -16.81 -8.25
N LEU A 249 -5.05 -16.21 -7.06
CA LEU A 249 -6.20 -15.51 -6.52
C LEU A 249 -5.81 -14.06 -6.19
N TRP A 250 -6.56 -13.09 -6.70
CA TRP A 250 -6.43 -11.69 -6.36
C TRP A 250 -7.67 -11.27 -5.56
N VAL A 251 -7.44 -10.79 -4.35
CA VAL A 251 -8.50 -10.39 -3.40
C VAL A 251 -8.51 -8.89 -3.29
N LEU A 252 -9.56 -8.25 -3.81
CA LEU A 252 -9.87 -6.85 -3.54
C LEU A 252 -10.63 -6.75 -2.22
N SER A 253 -9.95 -6.21 -1.21
CA SER A 253 -10.48 -6.08 0.14
C SER A 253 -11.74 -5.22 0.16
N THR A 254 -12.65 -5.63 1.03
CA THR A 254 -13.89 -4.93 1.34
C THR A 254 -13.71 -4.02 2.55
N GLY A 255 -14.70 -3.17 2.78
CA GLY A 255 -14.77 -2.28 3.92
C GLY A 255 -16.22 -1.96 4.27
N ARG A 256 -16.44 -1.41 5.46
CA ARG A 256 -17.72 -0.84 5.86
C ARG A 256 -17.52 0.60 6.27
N ILE A 257 -18.27 1.49 5.62
CA ILE A 257 -18.36 2.89 6.00
C ILE A 257 -19.61 3.04 6.87
N ASP A 258 -19.43 3.45 8.12
CA ASP A 258 -20.54 3.82 8.99
C ASP A 258 -20.75 5.33 8.91
N LEU A 259 -21.95 5.76 8.51
CA LEU A 259 -22.32 7.18 8.52
C LEU A 259 -22.93 7.56 9.87
N PRO A 260 -22.66 8.78 10.38
CA PRO A 260 -23.41 9.30 11.50
C PRO A 260 -24.91 9.34 11.23
N ALA A 261 -25.72 9.26 12.28
CA ALA A 261 -27.17 9.35 12.17
C ALA A 261 -27.59 10.64 11.45
N GLY A 262 -28.47 10.51 10.46
CA GLY A 262 -28.97 11.62 9.64
C GLY A 262 -28.06 12.04 8.47
N VAL A 263 -26.87 11.44 8.32
CA VAL A 263 -26.00 11.68 7.17
C VAL A 263 -26.28 10.64 6.10
N THR A 264 -26.72 11.10 4.92
CA THR A 264 -26.93 10.25 3.76
C THR A 264 -25.72 10.30 2.81
N PRO A 265 -25.52 9.29 1.96
CA PRO A 265 -24.53 9.34 0.88
C PRO A 265 -24.70 10.57 -0.02
N ASP A 266 -25.94 10.96 -0.33
CA ASP A 266 -26.23 12.16 -1.13
C ASP A 266 -25.72 13.43 -0.46
N LEU A 267 -25.97 13.58 0.85
CA LEU A 267 -25.53 14.76 1.62
C LEU A 267 -24.01 14.89 1.62
N LEU A 268 -23.28 13.77 1.69
CA LEU A 268 -21.82 13.77 1.59
C LEU A 268 -21.34 14.25 0.22
N VAL A 269 -21.96 13.78 -0.86
CA VAL A 269 -21.61 14.19 -2.23
C VAL A 269 -21.93 15.67 -2.47
N GLU A 270 -23.06 16.15 -1.96
CA GLU A 270 -23.42 17.58 -2.01
C GLU A 270 -22.41 18.44 -1.24
N ALA A 271 -21.97 17.99 -0.07
CA ALA A 271 -21.03 18.73 0.75
C ALA A 271 -19.63 18.88 0.12
N LEU A 272 -19.24 17.98 -0.79
CA LEU A 272 -18.03 18.17 -1.59
C LEU A 272 -18.09 19.45 -2.43
N GLY A 273 -19.30 19.87 -2.83
CA GLY A 273 -19.51 21.12 -3.55
C GLY A 273 -19.16 22.38 -2.74
N LEU A 274 -18.97 22.23 -1.43
CA LEU A 274 -18.55 23.29 -0.51
C LEU A 274 -17.04 23.29 -0.25
N LEU A 275 -16.32 22.29 -0.74
CA LEU A 275 -14.88 22.21 -0.56
C LEU A 275 -14.17 23.26 -1.43
N PRO A 276 -13.07 23.85 -0.93
CA PRO A 276 -12.24 24.72 -1.75
C PRO A 276 -11.50 23.90 -2.80
N ALA A 277 -11.08 24.53 -3.90
CA ALA A 277 -10.51 23.84 -5.07
C ALA A 277 -9.25 23.03 -4.72
N GLU A 278 -8.45 23.49 -3.77
CA GLU A 278 -7.24 22.83 -3.27
C GLU A 278 -7.51 21.51 -2.50
N ALA A 279 -8.75 21.27 -2.08
CA ALA A 279 -9.14 20.01 -1.44
C ALA A 279 -9.50 18.91 -2.46
N VAL A 280 -9.61 19.26 -3.75
CA VAL A 280 -9.80 18.29 -4.82
C VAL A 280 -8.44 17.67 -5.16
N PRO A 281 -8.31 16.33 -5.19
CA PRO A 281 -7.04 15.67 -5.51
C PRO A 281 -6.47 16.13 -6.85
N SER A 282 -5.15 16.09 -6.98
CA SER A 282 -4.48 16.64 -8.15
C SER A 282 -4.89 15.89 -9.42
N GLY A 283 -5.15 16.64 -10.50
CA GLY A 283 -5.59 16.04 -11.77
C GLY A 283 -7.08 15.71 -11.88
N PHE A 284 -7.91 16.15 -10.92
CA PHE A 284 -9.36 16.03 -10.99
C PHE A 284 -10.05 17.39 -10.94
N THR A 285 -11.16 17.49 -11.66
CA THR A 285 -12.16 18.54 -11.44
C THR A 285 -13.04 18.18 -10.25
N LEU A 286 -13.70 19.17 -9.65
CA LEU A 286 -14.66 18.95 -8.56
C LEU A 286 -15.76 17.95 -8.95
N ALA A 287 -16.30 18.07 -10.17
CA ALA A 287 -17.33 17.17 -10.67
C ALA A 287 -16.83 15.72 -10.81
N GLU A 288 -15.59 15.53 -11.27
CA GLU A 288 -14.97 14.20 -11.31
C GLU A 288 -14.82 13.63 -9.90
N TYR A 289 -14.38 14.45 -8.94
CA TYR A 289 -14.20 14.02 -7.57
C TYR A 289 -15.53 13.69 -6.86
N GLN A 290 -16.58 14.48 -7.11
CA GLN A 290 -17.94 14.16 -6.65
C GLN A 290 -18.43 12.82 -7.20
N PHE A 291 -18.20 12.57 -8.48
CA PHE A 291 -18.56 11.30 -9.10
C PHE A 291 -17.76 10.13 -8.49
N ILE A 292 -16.47 10.30 -8.22
CA ILE A 292 -15.60 9.32 -7.55
C ILE A 292 -16.12 8.97 -6.16
N VAL A 293 -16.42 9.99 -5.36
CA VAL A 293 -16.94 9.78 -4.01
C VAL A 293 -18.29 9.08 -4.09
N ARG A 294 -19.17 9.49 -5.01
CA ARG A 294 -20.45 8.80 -5.22
C ARG A 294 -20.26 7.32 -5.56
N ALA A 295 -19.39 7.02 -6.52
CA ALA A 295 -19.03 5.66 -6.92
C ALA A 295 -18.50 4.83 -5.74
N THR A 296 -17.66 5.44 -4.89
CA THR A 296 -17.12 4.80 -3.69
C THR A 296 -18.22 4.49 -2.67
N LEU A 297 -19.13 5.44 -2.43
CA LEU A 297 -20.27 5.26 -1.53
C LEU A 297 -21.23 4.17 -2.08
N ASP A 298 -21.50 4.15 -3.39
CA ASP A 298 -22.34 3.12 -4.02
C ASP A 298 -21.74 1.70 -3.88
N VAL A 299 -20.42 1.59 -3.83
CA VAL A 299 -19.72 0.31 -3.54
C VAL A 299 -19.80 -0.01 -2.05
N ALA A 300 -19.45 0.94 -1.18
CA ALA A 300 -19.38 0.74 0.26
C ALA A 300 -20.75 0.46 0.93
N PHE A 301 -21.83 1.06 0.41
CA PHE A 301 -23.20 0.82 0.87
C PHE A 301 -23.94 -0.26 0.06
N GLY A 302 -23.31 -0.79 -0.99
CA GLY A 302 -23.84 -1.93 -1.72
C GLY A 302 -23.78 -3.23 -0.91
N PRO A 303 -24.40 -4.32 -1.41
CA PRO A 303 -24.23 -5.65 -0.82
C PRO A 303 -22.75 -6.02 -0.73
N ALA A 304 -22.28 -6.29 0.49
CA ALA A 304 -20.93 -6.72 0.78
C ALA A 304 -20.94 -8.13 1.36
N HIS A 305 -20.11 -8.99 0.77
CA HIS A 305 -19.99 -10.40 1.12
C HIS A 305 -18.58 -10.68 1.63
N PRO A 306 -18.29 -10.34 2.90
CA PRO A 306 -16.98 -10.56 3.47
C PRO A 306 -16.66 -12.06 3.50
N LEU A 307 -15.37 -12.39 3.51
CA LEU A 307 -14.94 -13.78 3.67
C LEU A 307 -15.37 -14.33 5.03
N ASP A 308 -15.82 -15.59 5.03
CA ASP A 308 -16.05 -16.37 6.24
C ASP A 308 -14.83 -17.22 6.62
N GLU A 309 -14.88 -17.87 7.78
CA GLU A 309 -13.76 -18.70 8.27
C GLU A 309 -13.40 -19.85 7.31
N LYS A 310 -14.40 -20.41 6.63
CA LYS A 310 -14.18 -21.50 5.68
C LYS A 310 -13.41 -20.98 4.47
N ALA A 311 -13.74 -19.79 3.98
CA ALA A 311 -13.06 -19.14 2.88
C ALA A 311 -11.63 -18.76 3.25
N TYR A 312 -11.40 -18.15 4.42
CA TYR A 312 -10.04 -17.84 4.89
C TYR A 312 -9.17 -19.10 4.95
N LYS A 313 -9.65 -20.18 5.56
CA LYS A 313 -8.91 -21.46 5.60
C LYS A 313 -8.61 -22.03 4.22
N ALA A 314 -9.54 -21.90 3.28
CA ALA A 314 -9.33 -22.35 1.91
C ALA A 314 -8.22 -21.55 1.20
N ILE A 315 -8.18 -20.23 1.41
CA ILE A 315 -7.13 -19.35 0.87
C ILE A 315 -5.78 -19.65 1.53
N GLU A 316 -5.73 -19.86 2.84
CA GLU A 316 -4.49 -20.28 3.52
C GLU A 316 -3.94 -21.60 2.97
N ALA A 317 -4.82 -22.59 2.72
CA ALA A 317 -4.43 -23.86 2.10
C ALA A 317 -3.93 -23.66 0.66
N PHE A 318 -4.56 -22.76 -0.10
CA PHE A 318 -4.14 -22.40 -1.46
C PHE A 318 -2.72 -21.80 -1.47
N VAL A 319 -2.42 -20.87 -0.56
CA VAL A 319 -1.08 -20.29 -0.38
C VAL A 319 -0.06 -21.37 0.02
N LYS A 320 -0.41 -22.24 0.98
CA LYS A 320 0.48 -23.33 1.44
C LYS A 320 0.77 -24.38 0.36
N ALA A 321 -0.14 -24.56 -0.59
CA ALA A 321 0.09 -25.38 -1.79
C ALA A 321 1.00 -24.70 -2.83
N GLY A 322 1.49 -23.49 -2.51
CA GLY A 322 2.38 -22.69 -3.34
C GLY A 322 1.69 -21.95 -4.46
N LYS A 323 0.37 -21.80 -4.43
CA LYS A 323 -0.38 -20.99 -5.39
C LYS A 323 -0.22 -19.50 -5.09
N GLY A 324 -0.39 -18.66 -6.12
CA GLY A 324 -0.15 -17.23 -5.99
C GLY A 324 -1.34 -16.49 -5.38
N VAL A 325 -1.10 -15.58 -4.43
CA VAL A 325 -2.16 -14.70 -3.90
C VAL A 325 -1.73 -13.23 -3.95
N CYS A 326 -2.58 -12.37 -4.48
CA CYS A 326 -2.45 -10.92 -4.37
C CYS A 326 -3.53 -10.40 -3.43
N LEU A 327 -3.14 -9.66 -2.38
CA LEU A 327 -4.05 -8.97 -1.48
C LEU A 327 -4.02 -7.49 -1.83
N LEU A 328 -5.10 -7.00 -2.41
CA LEU A 328 -5.29 -5.59 -2.75
C LEU A 328 -6.03 -4.92 -1.60
N ALA A 329 -5.39 -3.92 -1.01
CA ALA A 329 -5.93 -3.09 0.05
C ALA A 329 -5.81 -1.61 -0.35
N ASP A 330 -6.56 -0.79 0.37
CA ASP A 330 -6.52 0.67 0.30
C ASP A 330 -6.62 1.20 1.73
N ASP A 331 -6.91 2.48 1.92
CA ASP A 331 -7.20 3.05 3.22
C ASP A 331 -8.33 2.34 3.99
N GLU A 332 -8.31 2.46 5.31
CA GLU A 332 -9.40 2.00 6.15
C GLU A 332 -10.71 2.73 5.77
N PRO A 333 -11.81 1.97 5.55
CA PRO A 333 -12.04 0.61 6.02
C PRO A 333 -11.74 -0.52 4.98
N PHE A 334 -11.19 -0.22 3.81
CA PHE A 334 -11.00 -1.13 2.68
C PHE A 334 -9.77 -2.05 2.81
N THR A 335 -9.52 -2.54 4.03
CA THR A 335 -8.37 -3.40 4.38
C THR A 335 -8.79 -4.78 4.88
N LYS A 336 -10.08 -5.03 5.08
CA LYS A 336 -10.59 -6.13 5.93
C LYS A 336 -10.00 -7.50 5.59
N GLU A 337 -10.11 -7.94 4.34
CA GLU A 337 -9.60 -9.25 3.93
C GLU A 337 -8.07 -9.30 3.92
N ALA A 338 -7.41 -8.23 3.48
CA ALA A 338 -5.96 -8.15 3.47
C ALA A 338 -5.36 -8.17 4.88
N ASP A 339 -5.91 -7.41 5.84
CA ASP A 339 -5.45 -7.40 7.24
C ASP A 339 -5.59 -8.79 7.87
N GLU A 340 -6.74 -9.43 7.71
CA GLU A 340 -6.98 -10.74 8.32
C GLU A 340 -6.10 -11.84 7.71
N LEU A 341 -5.91 -11.85 6.39
CA LEU A 341 -5.01 -12.81 5.73
C LEU A 341 -3.53 -12.53 6.05
N ALA A 342 -3.11 -11.26 6.09
CA ALA A 342 -1.75 -10.87 6.48
C ALA A 342 -1.45 -11.30 7.93
N ARG A 343 -2.41 -11.15 8.84
CA ARG A 343 -2.30 -11.58 10.24
C ARG A 343 -2.15 -13.09 10.36
N ARG A 344 -2.99 -13.86 9.66
CA ARG A 344 -2.97 -15.33 9.67
C ARG A 344 -1.67 -15.91 9.08
N LEU A 345 -1.23 -15.38 7.94
CA LEU A 345 -0.09 -15.92 7.21
C LEU A 345 1.25 -15.44 7.78
N PHE A 346 1.33 -14.16 8.14
CA PHE A 346 2.61 -13.48 8.39
C PHE A 346 2.71 -12.80 9.75
N GLY A 347 1.64 -12.81 10.56
CA GLY A 347 1.60 -12.03 11.80
C GLY A 347 1.68 -10.52 11.56
N ALA A 348 1.41 -10.07 10.33
CA ALA A 348 1.44 -8.66 9.94
C ALA A 348 0.03 -8.04 10.02
N ARG A 349 -0.03 -6.72 10.01
CA ARG A 349 -1.27 -5.93 9.92
C ARG A 349 -1.28 -5.13 8.62
N VAL A 350 -2.46 -4.95 8.05
CA VAL A 350 -2.72 -4.00 6.97
C VAL A 350 -3.67 -2.95 7.50
N SER A 351 -3.20 -1.71 7.57
CA SER A 351 -3.95 -0.61 8.19
C SER A 351 -3.43 0.73 7.68
N GLY A 352 -4.18 1.80 7.96
CA GLY A 352 -3.80 3.14 7.56
C GLY A 352 -4.86 3.83 6.73
N ASN A 353 -4.78 5.15 6.68
CA ASN A 353 -5.66 5.99 5.88
C ASN A 353 -4.91 7.25 5.50
N TYR A 354 -4.16 7.17 4.40
CA TYR A 354 -3.23 8.20 3.98
C TYR A 354 -3.52 8.62 2.55
N ILE A 355 -3.59 9.93 2.31
CA ILE A 355 -3.55 10.48 0.95
C ILE A 355 -2.09 10.47 0.50
N ALA A 356 -1.81 9.69 -0.54
CA ALA A 356 -0.47 9.47 -1.04
C ALA A 356 -0.21 10.36 -2.26
N ASP A 357 -1.01 10.18 -3.32
CA ASP A 357 -1.12 11.00 -4.55
C ASP A 357 0.24 11.49 -5.10
N LYS A 358 1.25 10.60 -5.13
CA LYS A 358 2.58 10.91 -5.66
C LYS A 358 3.10 9.87 -6.64
N VAL A 359 4.05 10.31 -7.45
CA VAL A 359 4.77 9.48 -8.42
C VAL A 359 6.16 9.16 -7.92
N ALA A 360 6.41 7.87 -7.69
CA ALA A 360 7.73 7.32 -7.38
C ALA A 360 8.59 7.25 -8.65
N THR A 361 9.89 7.48 -8.51
CA THR A 361 10.92 7.17 -9.50
C THR A 361 11.72 5.95 -9.04
N VAL A 362 11.84 4.95 -9.90
CA VAL A 362 12.61 3.73 -9.58
C VAL A 362 14.09 3.99 -9.78
N ARG A 363 14.89 3.71 -8.75
CA ARG A 363 16.35 3.85 -8.79
C ARG A 363 16.98 2.88 -9.79
N GLY A 364 18.20 3.18 -10.21
CA GLY A 364 18.97 2.31 -11.12
C GLY A 364 18.51 2.33 -12.58
N ARG A 365 17.54 3.19 -12.94
CA ARG A 365 17.02 3.32 -14.32
C ARG A 365 17.84 4.26 -15.22
N GLY A 366 18.92 4.86 -14.71
CA GLY A 366 19.76 5.79 -15.48
C GLY A 366 19.04 7.07 -15.92
N LEU A 367 17.96 7.47 -15.22
CA LEU A 367 17.18 8.66 -15.54
C LEU A 367 17.94 9.92 -15.15
N THR A 368 17.97 10.90 -16.05
CA THR A 368 18.55 12.21 -15.73
C THR A 368 17.61 13.02 -14.82
N PRO A 369 18.11 13.99 -14.05
CA PRO A 369 17.26 14.90 -13.28
C PRO A 369 16.20 15.61 -14.13
N GLU A 370 16.52 15.92 -15.39
CA GLU A 370 15.59 16.53 -16.35
C GLU A 370 14.45 15.56 -16.70
N ALA A 371 14.74 14.28 -16.91
CA ALA A 371 13.73 13.26 -17.18
C ALA A 371 12.81 13.06 -15.96
N VAL A 372 13.38 13.00 -14.75
CA VAL A 372 12.61 12.88 -13.51
C VAL A 372 11.64 14.06 -13.35
N ARG A 373 12.13 15.31 -13.55
CA ARG A 373 11.26 16.50 -13.51
C ARG A 373 10.19 16.48 -14.60
N LYS A 374 10.56 16.09 -15.83
CA LYS A 374 9.64 16.04 -16.99
C LYS A 374 8.45 15.11 -16.74
N PHE A 375 8.68 13.96 -16.12
CA PHE A 375 7.65 12.95 -15.88
C PHE A 375 7.07 13.00 -14.45
N GLY A 376 7.39 14.05 -13.69
CA GLY A 376 6.75 14.33 -12.40
C GLY A 376 7.18 13.41 -11.26
N GLY A 377 8.39 12.83 -11.30
CA GLY A 377 8.92 12.06 -10.18
C GLY A 377 9.08 12.92 -8.92
N GLN A 378 8.44 12.52 -7.82
CA GLN A 378 8.38 13.27 -6.56
C GLN A 378 9.18 12.65 -5.43
N PHE A 379 9.42 11.34 -5.48
CA PHE A 379 10.26 10.62 -4.53
C PHE A 379 10.90 9.40 -5.19
N GLU A 380 11.88 8.78 -4.54
CA GLU A 380 12.60 7.63 -5.08
C GLU A 380 12.29 6.36 -4.32
N VAL A 381 12.28 5.24 -5.04
CA VAL A 381 12.15 3.89 -4.49
C VAL A 381 13.26 2.99 -5.00
N ASP A 382 13.64 2.02 -4.17
CA ASP A 382 14.64 1.02 -4.55
C ASP A 382 14.09 0.11 -5.66
N ASP A 383 15.00 -0.46 -6.47
CA ASP A 383 14.61 -1.40 -7.50
C ASP A 383 14.14 -2.72 -6.89
N HIS A 384 13.18 -3.37 -7.55
CA HIS A 384 12.62 -4.64 -7.15
C HIS A 384 12.09 -5.37 -8.40
N PRO A 385 12.08 -6.72 -8.46
CA PRO A 385 11.50 -7.45 -9.61
C PRO A 385 10.07 -7.03 -9.99
N LEU A 386 9.24 -6.63 -9.01
CA LEU A 386 7.90 -6.10 -9.28
C LEU A 386 7.91 -4.78 -10.08
N LEU A 387 9.03 -4.06 -10.11
CA LEU A 387 9.22 -2.79 -10.79
C LEU A 387 9.98 -2.94 -12.13
N THR A 388 10.21 -4.16 -12.62
CA THR A 388 10.84 -4.39 -13.93
C THR A 388 10.05 -3.68 -15.04
N GLY A 389 10.73 -2.86 -15.84
CA GLY A 389 10.09 -2.06 -16.88
C GLY A 389 9.28 -0.87 -16.38
N VAL A 390 9.45 -0.49 -15.11
CA VAL A 390 8.83 0.69 -14.51
C VAL A 390 9.93 1.69 -14.18
N ASN A 391 9.80 2.89 -14.75
CA ASN A 391 10.60 4.07 -14.42
C ASN A 391 9.87 4.95 -13.40
N PHE A 392 8.58 5.13 -13.61
CA PHE A 392 7.70 5.97 -12.80
C PHE A 392 6.44 5.19 -12.40
N LEU A 393 6.12 5.21 -11.11
CA LEU A 393 4.98 4.50 -10.55
C LEU A 393 4.15 5.44 -9.68
N PHE A 394 2.88 5.57 -9.98
CA PHE A 394 1.92 6.23 -9.09
C PHE A 394 1.60 5.34 -7.89
N GLU A 395 1.69 5.89 -6.68
CA GLU A 395 1.57 5.09 -5.45
C GLU A 395 0.12 4.77 -5.03
N GLY A 396 -0.85 5.54 -5.53
CA GLY A 396 -2.27 5.47 -5.13
C GLY A 396 -2.79 6.87 -4.78
N ILE A 397 -4.11 7.08 -4.82
CA ILE A 397 -4.73 8.31 -4.32
C ILE A 397 -4.72 8.24 -2.80
N THR A 398 -5.35 7.19 -2.30
CA THR A 398 -5.31 6.73 -0.92
C THR A 398 -4.48 5.45 -0.84
N VAL A 399 -3.85 5.24 0.31
CA VAL A 399 -3.10 4.02 0.60
C VAL A 399 -3.24 3.61 2.06
N SER A 400 -3.07 2.33 2.30
CA SER A 400 -2.71 1.77 3.61
C SER A 400 -1.23 1.34 3.62
N ASN A 401 -0.80 0.67 4.69
CA ASN A 401 0.53 0.08 4.77
C ASN A 401 0.50 -1.28 5.45
N VAL A 402 1.57 -2.05 5.23
CA VAL A 402 1.83 -3.33 5.89
C VAL A 402 2.78 -3.12 7.07
N SER A 403 2.40 -3.62 8.24
CA SER A 403 3.31 -3.60 9.40
C SER A 403 4.52 -4.50 9.17
N LYS A 404 5.62 -4.20 9.86
CA LYS A 404 6.83 -5.04 9.83
C LYS A 404 6.52 -6.51 10.18
N SER A 405 7.10 -7.42 9.41
CA SER A 405 7.11 -8.87 9.69
C SER A 405 8.40 -9.45 9.14
N GLU A 406 8.98 -10.44 9.83
CA GLU A 406 10.17 -11.16 9.36
C GLU A 406 9.85 -12.08 8.16
N LYS A 407 8.57 -12.33 7.90
CA LYS A 407 8.06 -13.18 6.83
C LYS A 407 7.74 -12.42 5.53
N LEU A 408 7.97 -11.11 5.52
CA LEU A 408 7.64 -10.21 4.42
C LEU A 408 8.83 -9.32 4.10
N ASP A 409 9.15 -9.21 2.82
CA ASP A 409 10.08 -8.23 2.30
C ASP A 409 9.29 -7.04 1.72
N VAL A 410 9.77 -5.82 1.96
CA VAL A 410 9.15 -4.61 1.41
C VAL A 410 9.66 -4.39 -0.01
N ALA A 411 8.76 -4.54 -0.99
CA ALA A 411 9.04 -4.33 -2.40
C ALA A 411 8.91 -2.86 -2.83
N LEU A 412 8.03 -2.11 -2.17
CA LEU A 412 7.79 -0.70 -2.46
C LEU A 412 7.45 0.03 -1.16
N ARG A 413 8.09 1.18 -0.95
CA ARG A 413 7.70 2.14 0.09
C ARG A 413 6.88 3.28 -0.52
N ALA A 414 5.89 3.74 0.22
CA ALA A 414 5.16 4.96 -0.10
C ALA A 414 6.05 6.19 0.18
N SER A 415 5.57 7.35 -0.25
CA SER A 415 6.26 8.63 -0.10
C SER A 415 6.42 9.10 1.35
N ASP A 416 5.68 8.51 2.30
CA ASP A 416 5.84 8.69 3.74
C ASP A 416 6.85 7.71 4.37
N GLY A 417 7.42 6.80 3.57
CA GLY A 417 8.38 5.79 3.97
C GLY A 417 7.78 4.46 4.46
N GLN A 418 6.45 4.37 4.57
CA GLN A 418 5.78 3.15 5.01
C GLN A 418 5.76 2.07 3.92
N ALA A 419 5.59 0.80 4.32
CA ALA A 419 5.56 -0.32 3.38
C ALA A 419 4.24 -0.35 2.59
N LEU A 420 4.31 -0.02 1.30
CA LEU A 420 3.16 0.06 0.40
C LEU A 420 2.90 -1.27 -0.31
N VAL A 421 3.98 -1.91 -0.79
CA VAL A 421 3.91 -3.26 -1.37
C VAL A 421 4.88 -4.15 -0.64
N ALA A 422 4.39 -5.30 -0.17
CA ALA A 422 5.18 -6.33 0.48
C ALA A 422 5.01 -7.68 -0.23
N VAL A 423 6.06 -8.49 -0.20
CA VAL A 423 6.06 -9.85 -0.78
C VAL A 423 6.46 -10.87 0.27
N SER A 424 5.89 -12.07 0.19
CA SER A 424 6.29 -13.19 1.05
C SER A 424 7.72 -13.61 0.77
N ASN A 425 8.54 -13.66 1.81
CA ASN A 425 9.87 -14.28 1.77
C ASN A 425 9.84 -15.73 2.31
N VAL A 426 8.66 -16.23 2.71
CA VAL A 426 8.47 -17.60 3.15
C VAL A 426 8.58 -18.54 1.94
N GLN A 427 9.53 -19.46 2.00
CA GLN A 427 9.80 -20.41 0.92
C GLN A 427 8.53 -21.15 0.50
N GLY A 428 8.30 -21.20 -0.81
CA GLY A 428 7.15 -21.87 -1.41
C GLY A 428 5.84 -21.07 -1.35
N GLN A 429 5.75 -19.98 -0.58
CA GLN A 429 4.58 -19.12 -0.55
C GLN A 429 4.77 -17.91 -1.45
N ARG A 430 3.86 -17.73 -2.41
CA ARG A 430 3.86 -16.61 -3.35
C ARG A 430 2.71 -15.69 -3.00
N VAL A 431 2.99 -14.67 -2.19
CA VAL A 431 2.00 -13.67 -1.79
C VAL A 431 2.54 -12.28 -2.03
N VAL A 432 1.70 -11.41 -2.60
CA VAL A 432 1.93 -9.97 -2.72
C VAL A 432 0.81 -9.26 -1.95
N ILE A 433 1.16 -8.27 -1.15
CA ILE A 433 0.22 -7.36 -0.49
C ILE A 433 0.48 -5.98 -1.10
N ASP A 434 -0.51 -5.41 -1.79
CA ASP A 434 -0.45 -4.07 -2.37
C ASP A 434 -1.51 -3.19 -1.72
N CYS A 435 -1.05 -2.14 -1.03
CA CYS A 435 -1.88 -1.25 -0.22
C CYS A 435 -2.31 0.04 -0.96
N GLY A 436 -2.25 0.08 -2.30
CA GLY A 436 -2.69 1.23 -3.09
C GLY A 436 -3.55 0.83 -4.28
N PHE A 437 -4.61 0.05 -4.08
CA PHE A 437 -5.37 -0.51 -5.20
C PHE A 437 -6.05 0.55 -6.07
N THR A 438 -6.29 1.77 -5.58
CA THR A 438 -6.93 2.84 -6.35
C THR A 438 -6.25 3.04 -7.70
N ARG A 439 -4.94 2.82 -7.79
CA ARG A 439 -4.20 2.97 -9.05
C ARG A 439 -4.71 2.04 -10.18
N TYR A 440 -5.42 0.97 -9.83
CA TYR A 440 -6.00 0.00 -10.76
C TYR A 440 -7.44 0.30 -11.16
N CYS A 441 -8.11 1.28 -10.55
CA CYS A 441 -9.53 1.48 -10.85
C CYS A 441 -9.74 2.00 -12.27
N HIS A 442 -10.76 1.44 -12.90
CA HIS A 442 -11.29 1.73 -14.21
C HIS A 442 -12.80 1.57 -14.21
N GLY A 443 -13.51 2.69 -14.22
CA GLY A 443 -14.96 2.71 -14.34
C GLY A 443 -15.48 2.95 -15.76
N PRO A 444 -16.80 3.09 -15.92
CA PRO A 444 -17.44 3.25 -17.23
C PRO A 444 -17.15 4.60 -17.89
N GLN A 445 -16.69 5.58 -17.11
CA GLN A 445 -16.33 6.91 -17.59
C GLN A 445 -14.81 7.12 -17.53
N PRO A 446 -14.18 7.78 -18.52
CA PRO A 446 -12.75 8.09 -18.49
C PRO A 446 -12.30 8.84 -17.22
N GLN A 447 -13.22 9.62 -16.63
CA GLN A 447 -13.05 10.40 -15.42
C GLN A 447 -12.59 9.54 -14.22
N VAL A 448 -13.12 8.32 -14.09
CA VAL A 448 -12.83 7.34 -13.02
C VAL A 448 -11.89 6.23 -13.47
N SER A 449 -11.15 6.47 -14.53
CA SER A 449 -10.17 5.53 -15.07
C SER A 449 -8.76 5.89 -14.62
N TYR A 450 -8.51 5.80 -13.31
CA TYR A 450 -7.21 6.15 -12.72
C TYR A 450 -6.07 5.38 -13.34
N ILE A 451 -6.30 4.10 -13.66
CA ILE A 451 -5.28 3.26 -14.30
C ILE A 451 -4.82 3.82 -15.66
N GLN A 452 -5.64 4.61 -16.33
CA GLN A 452 -5.25 5.31 -17.54
C GLN A 452 -4.46 6.58 -17.22
N LYS A 453 -4.84 7.31 -16.16
CA LYS A 453 -4.27 8.60 -15.77
C LYS A 453 -2.98 8.50 -14.93
N THR A 454 -2.59 7.30 -14.52
CA THR A 454 -1.50 7.09 -13.55
C THR A 454 -0.33 6.32 -14.14
N ALA A 455 0.88 6.63 -13.65
CA ALA A 455 2.11 6.04 -14.15
C ALA A 455 2.30 4.60 -13.66
N GLY A 456 2.71 3.68 -14.54
CA GLY A 456 3.24 2.36 -14.17
C GLY A 456 2.23 1.32 -13.68
N SER A 457 0.96 1.68 -13.42
CA SER A 457 -0.05 0.81 -12.79
C SER A 457 -0.28 -0.50 -13.54
N VAL A 458 -0.51 -0.45 -14.86
CA VAL A 458 -0.73 -1.66 -15.68
C VAL A 458 0.50 -2.58 -15.65
N ARG A 459 1.70 -2.02 -15.76
CA ARG A 459 2.95 -2.79 -15.75
C ARG A 459 3.20 -3.44 -14.39
N LEU A 460 2.94 -2.72 -13.29
CA LEU A 460 3.01 -3.29 -11.95
C LEU A 460 2.06 -4.49 -11.81
N GLY A 461 0.80 -4.35 -12.26
CA GLY A 461 -0.15 -5.46 -12.25
C GLY A 461 0.32 -6.68 -13.04
N GLN A 462 0.89 -6.49 -14.24
CA GLN A 462 1.50 -7.57 -15.02
C GLN A 462 2.68 -8.22 -14.28
N ASN A 463 3.54 -7.42 -13.65
CA ASN A 463 4.69 -7.92 -12.91
C ASN A 463 4.28 -8.68 -11.64
N ILE A 464 3.24 -8.24 -10.93
CA ILE A 464 2.66 -8.98 -9.81
C ILE A 464 2.17 -10.35 -10.28
N ALA A 465 1.42 -10.42 -11.39
CA ALA A 465 0.96 -11.70 -11.93
C ALA A 465 2.11 -12.62 -12.34
N ALA A 466 3.15 -12.08 -12.99
CA ALA A 466 4.36 -12.84 -13.35
C ALA A 466 5.12 -13.33 -12.10
N TYR A 467 5.23 -12.50 -11.08
CA TYR A 467 5.87 -12.85 -9.81
C TYR A 467 5.13 -13.98 -9.09
N LEU A 468 3.80 -13.87 -9.02
CA LEU A 468 2.93 -14.91 -8.47
C LEU A 468 2.92 -16.19 -9.31
N ALA A 469 3.28 -16.11 -10.59
CA ALA A 469 3.55 -17.26 -11.45
C ALA A 469 4.96 -17.87 -11.24
N GLY A 470 5.80 -17.26 -10.41
CA GLY A 470 7.13 -17.75 -10.02
C GLY A 470 8.31 -17.00 -10.65
N LYS A 471 8.09 -15.94 -11.43
CA LYS A 471 9.18 -15.15 -12.03
C LYS A 471 9.75 -14.14 -11.06
N GLY A 472 11.07 -14.13 -10.87
CA GLY A 472 11.73 -13.19 -9.95
C GLY A 472 11.41 -13.41 -8.46
N ALA A 473 10.52 -14.35 -8.13
CA ALA A 473 10.38 -14.87 -6.78
C ALA A 473 11.64 -15.69 -6.42
N PRO A 474 12.09 -15.69 -5.15
CA PRO A 474 13.19 -16.55 -4.72
C PRO A 474 12.88 -17.99 -5.14
N GLY A 475 13.79 -18.56 -5.94
CA GLY A 475 13.58 -19.85 -6.58
C GLY A 475 13.27 -20.96 -5.57
N LYS A 476 12.56 -22.00 -6.02
CA LYS A 476 12.61 -23.28 -5.30
C LYS A 476 14.08 -23.76 -5.37
N PRO A 477 14.73 -24.08 -4.25
CA PRO A 477 16.05 -24.70 -4.27
C PRO A 477 16.03 -26.01 -5.05
#